data_AF-A0A1F9V2D5-F1
#
_entry.id   AF-A0A1F9V2D5-F1
#
_cell.length_a   1.000
_cell.length_b   1.000
_cell.length_c   1.000
_cell.angle_alpha   90.00
_cell.angle_beta   90.00
_cell.angle_gamma   90.00
#
_symmetry.space_group_name_H-M   'P 1'
#
loop_
_entity.id
_entity.type
_entity.pdbx_description
1 polymer ?
#
loop_
_entity_poly.entity_id
_entity_poly.type
_entity_poly.pdbx_seq_one_letter_code
_entity_poly.pdbx_strand_id
1 'polypeptide(L)'
;MAGEEGEHVDLPRLQVDRAPPLLEIFSPVEKLKTSKDSVSVNGRTETGCFVTVNGYQVSIGEDGKFYWSVVIPGKGVHEIVIVSTDMKGNASREVRTVIKR
;
A
#
# COMPACT_ATOMS: atom_id res chain seq x y z
N MET A 1 47.67 32.17 -20.40
CA MET A 1 48.26 30.97 -19.78
C MET A 1 48.20 31.18 -18.28
N ALA A 2 47.63 30.34 -17.42
CA ALA A 2 46.94 29.04 -17.48
C ALA A 2 45.74 29.14 -16.49
N GLY A 3 44.65 28.35 -16.59
CA GLY A 3 44.57 27.01 -15.97
C GLY A 3 45.01 27.08 -14.50
N GLU A 4 44.20 26.81 -13.48
CA GLU A 4 43.67 25.46 -13.26
C GLU A 4 42.28 25.48 -12.59
N GLU A 5 41.36 24.86 -13.32
CA GLU A 5 40.11 24.20 -12.93
C GLU A 5 39.90 23.92 -11.43
N GLY A 6 38.78 24.43 -10.90
CA GLY A 6 38.26 24.04 -9.61
C GLY A 6 37.83 22.57 -9.60
N GLU A 7 38.35 21.82 -8.64
CA GLU A 7 37.80 20.50 -8.30
C GLU A 7 36.53 20.71 -7.49
N HIS A 8 35.41 20.95 -8.18
CA HIS A 8 34.09 20.76 -7.60
C HIS A 8 33.93 19.27 -7.37
N VAL A 9 34.13 18.84 -6.12
CA VAL A 9 33.75 17.51 -5.68
C VAL A 9 32.23 17.38 -5.80
N ASP A 10 31.75 16.90 -6.95
CA ASP A 10 30.36 16.44 -7.11
C ASP A 10 30.18 15.19 -6.24
N LEU A 11 29.93 15.41 -4.94
CA LEU A 11 29.46 14.37 -4.04
C LEU A 11 28.22 13.75 -4.70
N PRO A 12 28.11 12.41 -4.81
CA PRO A 12 26.91 11.80 -5.35
C PRO A 12 25.74 12.28 -4.51
N ARG A 13 24.84 13.05 -5.11
CA ARG A 13 23.60 13.48 -4.44
C ARG A 13 22.87 12.21 -4.03
N LEU A 14 22.91 11.89 -2.74
CA LEU A 14 22.16 10.79 -2.17
C LEU A 14 20.67 11.07 -2.43
N GLN A 15 20.14 10.54 -3.54
CA GLN A 15 18.72 10.58 -3.82
C GLN A 15 18.05 9.70 -2.78
N VAL A 16 17.53 10.33 -1.72
CA VAL A 16 16.59 9.68 -0.82
C VAL A 16 15.39 9.30 -1.67
N ASP A 17 15.22 8.00 -1.90
CA ASP A 17 14.03 7.46 -2.54
C ASP A 17 12.79 7.81 -1.70
N ARG A 18 11.90 8.59 -2.31
CA ARG A 18 10.63 9.06 -1.74
C ARG A 18 9.43 8.48 -2.49
N ALA A 19 9.65 7.47 -3.33
CA ALA A 19 8.57 6.83 -4.05
C ALA A 19 7.71 6.03 -3.05
N PRO A 20 6.37 6.15 -3.12
CA PRO A 20 5.50 5.32 -2.33
C PRO A 20 5.56 3.87 -2.84
N PRO A 21 5.43 2.86 -1.96
CA PRO A 21 5.56 1.47 -2.36
C PRO A 21 4.43 1.06 -3.29
N LEU A 22 4.67 0.15 -4.23
CA LEU A 22 3.59 -0.46 -5.01
C LEU A 22 2.50 -1.02 -4.09
N LEU A 23 1.23 -0.75 -4.42
CA LEU A 23 0.07 -1.33 -3.74
C LEU A 23 -1.00 -1.68 -4.76
N GLU A 24 -1.24 -2.97 -4.96
CA GLU A 24 -2.25 -3.50 -5.87
C GLU A 24 -3.30 -4.29 -5.09
N ILE A 25 -4.58 -3.97 -5.28
CA ILE A 25 -5.69 -4.67 -4.61
C ILE A 25 -6.47 -5.48 -5.65
N PHE A 26 -6.41 -6.81 -5.53
CA PHE A 26 -7.11 -7.77 -6.40
C PHE A 26 -8.55 -8.02 -5.95
N SER A 27 -8.78 -8.02 -4.64
CA SER A 27 -10.10 -8.15 -4.03
C SER A 27 -10.17 -7.31 -2.76
N PRO A 28 -11.32 -6.72 -2.42
CA PRO A 28 -12.48 -6.57 -3.30
C PRO A 28 -12.18 -5.64 -4.48
N VAL A 29 -12.86 -5.88 -5.59
CA VAL A 29 -12.95 -4.89 -6.67
C VAL A 29 -13.74 -3.67 -6.18
N GLU A 30 -13.52 -2.53 -6.82
CA GLU A 30 -14.22 -1.30 -6.43
C GLU A 30 -15.74 -1.44 -6.57
N LYS A 31 -16.47 -0.98 -5.55
CA LYS A 31 -17.95 -1.07 -5.42
C LYS A 31 -18.50 -2.49 -5.46
N LEU A 32 -17.75 -3.47 -4.92
CA LEU A 32 -18.20 -4.86 -4.79
C LEU A 32 -19.56 -4.92 -4.07
N LYS A 33 -20.56 -5.57 -4.70
CA LYS A 33 -21.85 -5.87 -4.07
C LYS A 33 -21.82 -7.25 -3.44
N THR A 34 -22.19 -7.36 -2.16
CA THR A 34 -22.17 -8.63 -1.42
C THR A 34 -23.41 -8.79 -0.54
N SER A 35 -23.72 -10.04 -0.18
CA SER A 35 -24.69 -10.38 0.89
C SER A 35 -24.02 -11.09 2.06
N LYS A 36 -22.69 -11.27 2.01
CA LYS A 36 -21.90 -11.93 3.05
C LYS A 36 -21.58 -10.96 4.19
N ASP A 37 -21.40 -11.50 5.39
CA ASP A 37 -20.96 -10.73 6.57
C ASP A 37 -19.46 -10.43 6.59
N SER A 38 -18.70 -10.98 5.64
CA SER A 38 -17.27 -10.70 5.49
C SER A 38 -16.85 -10.62 4.03
N VAL A 39 -15.76 -9.89 3.79
CA VAL A 39 -15.11 -9.73 2.48
C VAL A 39 -13.61 -9.95 2.64
N SER A 40 -13.04 -10.75 1.73
CA SER A 40 -11.61 -11.00 1.66
C SER A 40 -10.90 -9.87 0.93
N VAL A 41 -9.96 -9.23 1.61
CA VAL A 41 -8.99 -8.32 1.02
C VAL A 41 -7.78 -9.13 0.58
N ASN A 42 -7.48 -9.07 -0.71
CA ASN A 42 -6.34 -9.73 -1.33
C ASN A 42 -5.60 -8.67 -2.13
N GLY A 43 -4.29 -8.60 -1.96
CA GLY A 43 -3.48 -7.66 -2.70
C GLY A 43 -2.01 -8.05 -2.68
N ARG A 44 -1.23 -7.18 -3.30
CA ARG A 44 0.23 -7.25 -3.33
C ARG A 44 0.81 -5.88 -3.01
N THR A 45 1.92 -5.88 -2.28
CA THR A 45 2.76 -4.71 -2.10
C THR A 45 4.23 -5.10 -2.30
N GLU A 46 5.13 -4.14 -2.16
CA GLU A 46 6.57 -4.42 -2.16
C GLU A 46 6.98 -5.23 -0.93
N THR A 47 7.91 -6.16 -1.11
CA THR A 47 8.45 -6.99 -0.03
C THR A 47 9.15 -6.12 1.01
N GLY A 48 8.88 -6.37 2.29
CA GLY A 48 9.45 -5.59 3.40
C GLY A 48 8.68 -4.32 3.77
N CYS A 49 7.55 -4.03 3.11
CA CYS A 49 6.61 -3.02 3.55
C CYS A 49 5.75 -3.51 4.72
N PHE A 50 5.03 -2.59 5.35
CA PHE A 50 3.98 -2.85 6.34
C PHE A 50 2.62 -2.52 5.71
N VAL A 51 1.65 -3.43 5.82
CA VAL A 51 0.29 -3.20 5.33
C VAL A 51 -0.70 -3.16 6.49
N THR A 52 -1.60 -2.19 6.46
CA THR A 52 -2.78 -2.15 7.32
C THR A 52 -4.06 -2.20 6.50
N VAL A 53 -5.07 -2.91 7.02
CA VAL A 53 -6.42 -2.97 6.47
C VAL A 53 -7.39 -2.51 7.57
N ASN A 54 -8.08 -1.39 7.34
CA ASN A 54 -8.88 -0.69 8.36
C ASN A 54 -8.11 -0.44 9.67
N GLY A 55 -6.80 -0.14 9.56
CA GLY A 55 -5.91 0.11 10.69
C GLY A 55 -5.36 -1.16 11.36
N TYR A 56 -5.82 -2.35 10.99
CA TYR A 56 -5.26 -3.61 11.48
C TYR A 56 -4.05 -4.04 10.65
N GLN A 57 -2.91 -4.30 11.29
CA GLN A 57 -1.72 -4.78 10.61
C GLN A 57 -1.94 -6.19 10.04
N VAL A 58 -1.52 -6.39 8.79
CA VAL A 58 -1.66 -7.65 8.05
C VAL A 58 -0.27 -8.22 7.76
N SER A 59 -0.12 -9.53 7.92
CA SER A 59 1.09 -10.23 7.53
C SER A 59 1.26 -10.26 6.01
N ILE A 60 2.47 -9.97 5.55
CA ILE A 60 2.84 -10.00 4.14
C ILE A 60 3.75 -11.21 3.91
N GLY A 61 3.45 -11.99 2.88
CA GLY A 61 4.27 -13.11 2.45
C GLY A 61 5.57 -12.66 1.78
N GLU A 62 6.52 -13.57 1.63
CA GLU A 62 7.82 -13.30 0.97
C GLU A 62 7.66 -12.86 -0.50
N ASP A 63 6.53 -13.16 -1.14
CA ASP A 63 6.20 -12.73 -2.50
C ASP A 63 5.51 -11.35 -2.58
N GLY A 64 5.36 -10.69 -1.43
CA GLY A 64 4.68 -9.39 -1.28
C GLY A 64 3.16 -9.48 -1.23
N LYS A 65 2.58 -10.69 -1.26
CA LYS A 65 1.11 -10.85 -1.18
C LYS A 65 0.62 -10.78 0.26
N PHE A 66 -0.60 -10.29 0.42
CA PHE A 66 -1.27 -10.27 1.70
C PHE A 66 -2.74 -10.67 1.55
N TYR A 67 -3.28 -11.23 2.63
CA TYR A 67 -4.66 -11.65 2.76
C TYR A 67 -5.23 -11.20 4.10
N TRP A 68 -6.41 -10.61 4.09
CA TRP A 68 -7.13 -10.25 5.30
C TRP A 68 -8.64 -10.40 5.13
N SER A 69 -9.34 -10.82 6.18
CA SER A 69 -10.81 -10.90 6.17
C SER A 69 -11.39 -9.72 6.95
N VAL A 70 -12.21 -8.92 6.28
CA VAL A 70 -12.89 -7.76 6.88
C VAL A 70 -14.35 -8.11 7.13
N VAL A 71 -14.83 -7.86 8.35
CA VAL A 71 -16.26 -7.98 8.70
C VAL A 71 -17.02 -6.77 8.14
N ILE A 72 -18.16 -7.02 7.49
CA ILE A 72 -19.04 -6.02 6.87
C ILE A 72 -20.37 -5.97 7.65
N PRO A 73 -20.52 -5.04 8.60
CA PRO A 73 -21.66 -5.01 9.52
C PRO A 73 -22.93 -4.45 8.86
N GLY A 74 -24.06 -5.13 9.05
CA GLY A 74 -25.36 -4.63 8.58
C GLY A 74 -25.44 -4.40 7.06
N LYS A 75 -26.57 -3.86 6.59
CA LYS A 75 -26.71 -3.44 5.19
C LYS A 75 -26.17 -2.03 5.02
N GLY A 76 -25.66 -1.71 3.84
CA GLY A 76 -25.18 -0.37 3.51
C GLY A 76 -23.85 -0.36 2.76
N VAL A 77 -23.27 0.83 2.67
CA VAL A 77 -21.99 1.10 2.03
C VAL A 77 -20.90 1.10 3.09
N HIS A 78 -19.81 0.38 2.83
CA HIS A 78 -18.68 0.20 3.72
C HIS A 78 -17.39 0.51 2.96
N GLU A 79 -16.52 1.31 3.55
CA GLU A 79 -15.20 1.58 3.01
C GLU A 79 -14.16 0.68 3.68
N ILE A 80 -13.32 0.07 2.87
CA ILE A 80 -12.13 -0.66 3.32
C ILE A 80 -10.92 0.17 2.92
N VAL A 81 -10.16 0.63 3.90
CA VAL A 81 -8.94 1.41 3.70
C VAL A 81 -7.75 0.48 3.80
N ILE A 82 -6.92 0.45 2.76
CA ILE A 82 -5.69 -0.33 2.71
C ILE A 82 -4.52 0.65 2.59
N VAL A 83 -3.55 0.54 3.48
CA VAL A 83 -2.35 1.37 3.47
C VAL A 83 -1.13 0.47 3.47
N SER A 84 -0.20 0.70 2.54
CA SER A 84 1.15 0.13 2.56
C SER A 84 2.16 1.21 2.92
N THR A 85 3.14 0.89 3.75
CA THR A 85 4.19 1.82 4.19
C THR A 85 5.55 1.13 4.11
N ASP A 86 6.52 1.76 3.47
CA ASP A 86 7.88 1.23 3.36
C ASP A 86 8.72 1.53 4.62
N MET A 87 9.96 1.03 4.66
CA MET A 87 10.89 1.27 5.78
C MET A 87 11.39 2.73 5.88
N LYS A 88 11.21 3.53 4.82
CA LYS A 88 11.60 4.95 4.77
C LYS A 88 10.44 5.88 5.17
N GLY A 89 9.25 5.32 5.40
CA GLY A 89 8.03 6.04 5.77
C GLY A 89 7.18 6.53 4.59
N ASN A 90 7.50 6.15 3.35
CA ASN A 90 6.64 6.45 2.21
C ASN A 90 5.42 5.53 2.23
N ALA A 91 4.24 6.06 1.87
CA ALA A 91 3.00 5.31 1.97
C ALA A 91 2.13 5.39 0.71
N SER A 92 1.52 4.25 0.37
CA SER A 92 0.46 4.11 -0.64
C SER A 92 -0.86 3.82 0.05
N ARG A 93 -1.94 4.46 -0.40
CA ARG A 93 -3.28 4.30 0.17
C ARG A 93 -4.30 4.02 -0.91
N GLU A 94 -5.00 2.89 -0.76
CA GLU A 94 -6.13 2.50 -1.59
C GLU A 94 -7.39 2.39 -0.75
N VAL A 95 -8.53 2.76 -1.34
CA VAL A 95 -9.85 2.57 -0.73
C VAL A 95 -10.67 1.67 -1.64
N ARG A 96 -11.39 0.71 -1.04
CA ARG A 96 -12.37 -0.11 -1.73
C ARG A 96 -13.74 0.06 -1.12
N THR A 97 -14.71 0.40 -1.95
CA THR A 97 -16.12 0.47 -1.55
C THR A 97 -16.76 -0.91 -1.64
N VAL A 98 -17.45 -1.34 -0.58
CA VAL A 98 -18.26 -2.57 -0.53
C VAL A 98 -19.70 -2.20 -0.20
N ILE A 99 -20.65 -2.71 -0.98
CA ILE A 99 -22.08 -2.46 -0.82
C ILE A 99 -22.75 -3.76 -0.39
N LYS A 100 -23.18 -3.81 0.88
CA LYS A 100 -23.93 -4.95 1.41
C LYS A 100 -25.44 -4.74 1.25
N ARG A 101 -26.08 -5.66 0.52
CA ARG A 101 -27.52 -5.61 0.18
C ARG A 101 -28.40 -6.43 1.11
#